data_AF-A0A7X3RYB5-F1
#
_entry.id   AF-A0A7X3RYB5-F1
#
_cell.length_a   1.000
_cell.length_b   1.000
_cell.length_c   1.000
_cell.angle_alpha   90.00
_cell.angle_beta   90.00
_cell.angle_gamma   90.00
#
_symmetry.space_group_name_H-M   'P 1'
#
loop_
_entity.id
_entity.type
_entity.pdbx_description
1 polymer ?
#
loop_
_entity_poly.entity_id
_entity_poly.type
_entity_poly.pdbx_seq_one_letter_code
_entity_poly.pdbx_strand_id
1 'polypeptide(L)'
;PPPPPPSPTVPDLVVVDWVADRTSVVLNQDVNFKATIANRGTRASAPTTIRFLVSSNSTITTADQELEMANVPTTAPNEGGTWNVSVSSRRSQTAYFGVCIDPVSGETNTQNNCSQGIQIRFGTGAGGSIVDAGQDLSSESFEFTVKVR
;
A
#
# COMPACT_ATOMS: atom_id res chain seq x y z
N PRO A 1 -37.86 -24.26 17.10
CA PRO A 1 -37.27 -22.91 17.02
C PRO A 1 -37.32 -22.45 15.57
N PRO A 2 -37.61 -21.16 15.27
CA PRO A 2 -37.45 -20.65 13.91
C PRO A 2 -35.97 -20.74 13.50
N PRO A 3 -35.67 -20.92 12.19
CA PRO A 3 -34.29 -20.88 11.71
C PRO A 3 -33.66 -19.52 12.04
N PRO A 4 -32.36 -19.48 12.33
CA PRO A 4 -31.67 -18.20 12.49
C PRO A 4 -31.81 -17.37 11.20
N PRO A 5 -31.93 -16.04 11.31
CA PRO A 5 -31.97 -15.17 10.14
C PRO A 5 -30.70 -15.39 9.28
N PRO A 6 -30.81 -15.24 7.95
CA PRO A 6 -29.65 -15.36 7.08
C PRO A 6 -28.59 -14.33 7.49
N SER A 7 -27.32 -14.75 7.55
CA SER A 7 -26.21 -13.83 7.81
C SER A 7 -26.20 -12.72 6.74
N PRO A 8 -25.95 -11.45 7.12
CA PRO A 8 -25.90 -10.37 6.17
C PRO A 8 -24.85 -10.65 5.08
N THR A 9 -25.23 -10.44 3.82
CA THR A 9 -24.34 -10.57 2.65
C THR A 9 -23.67 -9.24 2.34
N VAL A 10 -22.37 -9.14 2.61
CA VAL A 10 -21.62 -7.88 2.65
C VAL A 10 -20.23 -8.08 2.06
N PRO A 11 -19.65 -7.10 1.33
CA PRO A 11 -18.25 -7.13 0.93
C PRO A 11 -17.32 -6.93 2.14
N ASP A 12 -16.04 -7.26 1.98
CA ASP A 12 -14.95 -6.94 2.93
C ASP A 12 -13.63 -6.91 2.16
N LEU A 13 -13.26 -5.74 1.63
CA LEU A 13 -12.00 -5.60 0.90
C LEU A 13 -10.87 -5.44 1.90
N VAL A 14 -9.81 -6.20 1.71
CA VAL A 14 -8.68 -6.21 2.65
C VAL A 14 -7.37 -6.23 1.90
N VAL A 15 -6.40 -5.46 2.38
CA VAL A 15 -5.01 -5.67 2.00
C VAL A 15 -4.50 -6.91 2.73
N VAL A 16 -4.36 -8.00 1.98
CA VAL A 16 -3.92 -9.29 2.50
C VAL A 16 -2.42 -9.32 2.73
N ASP A 17 -1.68 -8.74 1.79
CA ASP A 17 -0.22 -8.71 1.83
C ASP A 17 0.31 -7.43 1.22
N TRP A 18 1.40 -6.93 1.78
CA TRP A 18 2.15 -5.79 1.29
C TRP A 18 3.62 -6.06 1.53
N VAL A 19 4.38 -6.21 0.45
CA VAL A 19 5.80 -6.61 0.52
C VAL A 19 6.66 -5.77 -0.40
N ALA A 20 7.91 -5.57 0.02
CA ALA A 20 8.98 -4.96 -0.75
C ALA A 20 10.06 -6.00 -1.04
N ASP A 21 10.69 -5.96 -2.22
CA ASP A 21 11.79 -6.86 -2.55
C ASP A 21 13.10 -6.54 -1.81
N ARG A 22 13.22 -5.32 -1.26
CA ARG A 22 14.34 -4.84 -0.45
C ARG A 22 13.91 -3.61 0.37
N THR A 23 14.63 -3.32 1.46
CA THR A 23 14.37 -2.16 2.33
C THR A 23 15.51 -1.15 2.40
N SER A 24 16.62 -1.45 1.72
CA SER A 24 17.81 -0.60 1.61
C SER A 24 18.16 -0.48 0.13
N VAL A 25 18.06 0.73 -0.41
CA VAL A 25 18.12 1.00 -1.86
C VAL A 25 19.16 2.08 -2.16
N VAL A 26 20.06 1.79 -3.09
CA VAL A 26 20.98 2.81 -3.61
C VAL A 26 20.20 3.82 -4.44
N LEU A 27 20.52 5.12 -4.35
CA LEU A 27 19.86 6.16 -5.13
C LEU A 27 19.73 5.79 -6.62
N ASN A 28 18.61 6.17 -7.22
CA ASN A 28 18.20 5.87 -8.59
C ASN A 28 17.96 4.37 -8.89
N GLN A 29 18.14 3.46 -7.94
CA GLN A 29 17.68 2.08 -8.09
C GLN A 29 16.23 1.94 -7.66
N ASP A 30 15.52 1.03 -8.32
CA ASP A 30 14.14 0.72 -8.01
C ASP A 30 14.06 -0.28 -6.84
N VAL A 31 13.13 -0.04 -5.92
CA VAL A 31 12.51 -1.06 -5.07
C VAL A 31 11.19 -1.46 -5.69
N ASN A 32 10.88 -2.76 -5.67
CA ASN A 32 9.62 -3.27 -6.19
C ASN A 32 8.72 -3.68 -5.04
N PHE A 33 7.48 -3.20 -5.08
CA PHE A 33 6.44 -3.57 -4.14
C PHE A 33 5.36 -4.40 -4.82
N LYS A 34 4.73 -5.25 -4.02
CA LYS A 34 3.58 -6.06 -4.41
C LYS A 34 2.51 -5.96 -3.34
N ALA A 35 1.33 -5.47 -3.72
CA ALA A 35 0.12 -5.51 -2.90
C ALA A 35 -0.75 -6.68 -3.34
N THR A 36 -1.26 -7.45 -2.39
CA THR A 36 -2.29 -8.46 -2.63
C THR A 36 -3.55 -8.08 -1.88
N ILE A 37 -4.67 -8.03 -2.59
CA ILE A 37 -5.98 -7.67 -2.07
C ILE A 37 -6.90 -8.86 -2.21
N ALA A 38 -7.84 -9.03 -1.28
CA ALA A 38 -8.95 -9.95 -1.44
C ALA A 38 -10.25 -9.35 -0.93
N ASN A 39 -11.37 -9.91 -1.37
CA ASN A 39 -12.67 -9.71 -0.75
C ASN A 39 -12.96 -10.89 0.19
N ARG A 40 -12.86 -10.68 1.50
CA ARG A 40 -13.20 -11.70 2.54
C ARG A 40 -14.68 -11.70 2.92
N GLY A 41 -15.46 -10.82 2.31
CA GLY A 41 -16.89 -10.73 2.51
C GLY A 41 -17.63 -11.86 1.82
N THR A 42 -18.94 -11.89 2.05
CA THR A 42 -19.86 -12.89 1.46
C THR A 42 -20.61 -12.35 0.24
N ARG A 43 -20.35 -11.10 -0.17
CA ARG A 43 -20.90 -10.47 -1.37
C ARG A 43 -19.78 -9.82 -2.18
N ALA A 44 -19.96 -9.73 -3.50
CA ALA A 44 -19.06 -8.98 -4.36
C ALA A 44 -18.98 -7.49 -3.96
N SER A 45 -17.78 -6.92 -4.04
CA SER A 45 -17.57 -5.48 -3.89
C SER A 45 -18.00 -4.72 -5.15
N ALA A 46 -18.34 -3.44 -5.01
CA ALA A 46 -18.34 -2.55 -6.18
C ALA A 46 -16.89 -2.29 -6.63
N PRO A 47 -16.66 -1.89 -7.91
CA PRO A 47 -15.36 -1.39 -8.32
C PRO A 47 -14.91 -0.22 -7.44
N THR A 48 -13.62 -0.17 -7.14
CA THR A 48 -13.01 0.85 -6.28
C THR A 48 -11.59 1.15 -6.75
N THR A 49 -10.77 1.76 -5.90
CA THR A 49 -9.41 2.20 -6.18
C THR A 49 -8.46 1.69 -5.10
N ILE A 50 -7.26 1.25 -5.53
CA ILE A 50 -6.11 1.07 -4.63
C ILE A 50 -5.18 2.27 -4.79
N ARG A 51 -4.71 2.82 -3.68
CA ARG A 51 -3.78 3.96 -3.59
C ARG A 51 -2.45 3.47 -3.03
N PHE A 52 -1.37 3.82 -3.71
CA PHE A 52 0.00 3.65 -3.22
C PHE A 52 0.42 4.94 -2.52
N LEU A 53 0.80 4.83 -1.27
CA LEU A 53 0.97 5.95 -0.35
C LEU A 53 2.38 5.97 0.24
N VAL A 54 2.84 7.15 0.60
CA VAL A 54 4.07 7.35 1.37
C VAL A 54 3.83 8.24 2.58
N SER A 55 4.39 7.82 3.71
CA SER A 55 4.25 8.47 5.01
C SER A 55 5.59 8.66 5.70
N SER A 56 5.62 9.60 6.65
CA SER A 56 6.73 9.82 7.57
C SER A 56 6.74 8.84 8.75
N ASN A 57 5.68 8.06 8.95
CA ASN A 57 5.57 7.08 10.03
C ASN A 57 4.97 5.75 9.54
N SER A 58 4.99 4.72 10.39
CA SER A 58 4.56 3.37 10.00
C SER A 58 3.05 3.19 9.86
N THR A 59 2.24 4.18 10.26
CA THR A 59 0.78 4.13 10.17
C THR A 59 0.34 4.72 8.84
N ILE A 60 -0.22 3.88 7.97
CA ILE A 60 -0.65 4.27 6.64
C ILE A 60 -2.14 4.57 6.65
N THR A 61 -2.50 5.71 6.10
CA THR A 61 -3.86 6.22 5.99
C THR A 61 -4.06 6.91 4.64
N THR A 62 -5.31 7.09 4.23
CA THR A 62 -5.63 7.84 3.01
C THR A 62 -5.32 9.34 3.09
N ALA A 63 -4.85 9.85 4.24
CA ALA A 63 -4.37 11.22 4.41
C ALA A 63 -2.87 11.38 4.13
N ASP A 64 -2.13 10.27 3.99
CA ASP A 64 -0.73 10.27 3.58
C ASP A 64 -0.58 10.70 2.11
N GLN A 65 0.66 10.99 1.70
CA GLN A 65 0.93 11.46 0.35
C GLN A 65 0.68 10.33 -0.65
N GLU A 66 -0.24 10.54 -1.59
CA GLU A 66 -0.46 9.63 -2.71
C GLU A 66 0.66 9.72 -3.74
N LEU A 67 1.17 8.55 -4.13
CA LEU A 67 2.18 8.39 -5.18
C LEU A 67 1.55 7.98 -6.50
N GLU A 68 0.57 7.08 -6.44
CA GLU A 68 -0.07 6.48 -7.60
C GLU A 68 -1.38 5.81 -7.19
N MET A 69 -2.29 5.61 -8.15
CA MET A 69 -3.51 4.85 -7.92
C MET A 69 -3.84 3.92 -9.09
N ALA A 70 -4.61 2.86 -8.80
CA ALA A 70 -5.08 1.93 -9.81
C ALA A 70 -6.52 1.49 -9.54
N ASN A 71 -7.23 1.10 -10.61
CA ASN A 71 -8.57 0.52 -10.47
C ASN A 71 -8.49 -0.87 -9.82
N VAL A 72 -9.42 -1.11 -8.90
CA VAL A 72 -9.80 -2.43 -8.41
C VAL A 72 -11.17 -2.75 -9.01
N PRO A 73 -11.30 -3.77 -9.88
CA PRO A 73 -12.59 -4.13 -10.44
C PRO A 73 -13.51 -4.74 -9.36
N THR A 74 -14.77 -4.97 -9.71
CA THR A 74 -15.69 -5.79 -8.91
C THR A 74 -14.99 -7.07 -8.50
N THR A 75 -14.90 -7.34 -7.19
CA THR A 75 -14.18 -8.49 -6.65
C THR A 75 -15.18 -9.42 -5.97
N ALA A 76 -15.32 -10.67 -6.44
CA ALA A 76 -16.25 -11.63 -5.86
C ALA A 76 -15.75 -12.15 -4.49
N PRO A 77 -16.62 -12.79 -3.67
CA PRO A 77 -16.20 -13.41 -2.41
C PRO A 77 -15.03 -14.39 -2.59
N ASN A 78 -14.00 -14.28 -1.74
CA ASN A 78 -12.76 -15.05 -1.77
C ASN A 78 -11.89 -14.84 -3.02
N GLU A 79 -12.24 -13.90 -3.90
CA GLU A 79 -11.39 -13.48 -5.00
C GLU A 79 -10.56 -12.25 -4.60
N GLY A 80 -9.63 -11.89 -5.47
CA GLY A 80 -8.67 -10.84 -5.21
C GLY A 80 -7.81 -10.52 -6.42
N GLY A 81 -6.78 -9.71 -6.19
CA GLY A 81 -5.84 -9.30 -7.23
C GLY A 81 -4.48 -8.97 -6.66
N THR A 82 -3.55 -8.67 -7.56
CA THR A 82 -2.20 -8.22 -7.21
C THR A 82 -1.85 -6.99 -8.03
N TRP A 83 -1.26 -5.99 -7.37
CA TRP A 83 -0.77 -4.77 -8.00
C TRP A 83 0.70 -4.58 -7.66
N ASN A 84 1.49 -4.22 -8.67
CA ASN A 84 2.92 -4.00 -8.53
C ASN A 84 3.26 -2.54 -8.79
N VAL A 85 4.15 -1.99 -7.97
CA VAL A 85 4.70 -0.64 -8.18
C VAL A 85 6.20 -0.66 -7.95
N SER A 86 6.95 0.01 -8.82
CA SER A 86 8.35 0.29 -8.61
C SER A 86 8.55 1.73 -8.18
N VAL A 87 9.38 1.95 -7.18
CA VAL A 87 9.74 3.28 -6.68
C VAL A 87 11.25 3.45 -6.68
N SER A 88 11.73 4.62 -7.11
CA SER A 88 13.12 5.05 -6.91
C SER A 88 13.18 6.48 -6.38
N SER A 89 14.28 6.78 -5.68
CA SER A 89 14.57 8.12 -5.15
C SER A 89 15.89 8.63 -5.69
N ARG A 90 15.95 9.94 -5.99
CA ARG A 90 17.21 10.65 -6.31
C ARG A 90 17.90 11.23 -5.09
N ARG A 91 17.22 11.25 -3.94
CA ARG A 91 17.67 11.86 -2.69
C ARG A 91 17.84 10.80 -1.61
N SER A 92 18.81 11.01 -0.71
CA SER A 92 18.92 10.19 0.51
C SER A 92 17.74 10.51 1.40
N GLN A 93 16.94 9.51 1.75
CA GLN A 93 15.76 9.66 2.60
C GLN A 93 15.28 8.32 3.13
N THR A 94 14.57 8.36 4.26
CA THR A 94 13.85 7.23 4.82
C THR A 94 12.37 7.55 4.85
N ALA A 95 11.54 6.65 4.32
CA ALA A 95 10.10 6.83 4.26
C ALA A 95 9.37 5.50 4.46
N TYR A 96 8.09 5.56 4.82
CA TYR A 96 7.23 4.39 4.95
C TYR A 96 6.28 4.30 3.77
N PHE A 97 6.28 3.17 3.08
CA PHE A 97 5.41 2.92 1.94
C PHE A 97 4.28 1.99 2.33
N GLY A 98 3.08 2.28 1.85
CA GLY A 98 1.90 1.47 2.11
C GLY A 98 0.88 1.54 0.99
N VAL A 99 -0.20 0.80 1.19
CA VAL A 99 -1.36 0.82 0.31
C VAL A 99 -2.64 0.93 1.10
N CYS A 100 -3.60 1.65 0.54
CA CYS A 100 -4.98 1.66 1.00
C CYS A 100 -5.92 1.36 -0.16
N ILE A 101 -7.01 0.65 0.12
CA ILE A 101 -8.11 0.45 -0.82
C ILE A 101 -9.25 1.35 -0.37
N ASP A 102 -9.82 2.13 -1.29
CA ASP A 102 -10.96 2.97 -0.97
C ASP A 102 -12.15 2.09 -0.53
N PRO A 103 -12.77 2.38 0.62
CA PRO A 103 -13.86 1.57 1.13
C PRO A 103 -15.08 1.67 0.22
N VAL A 104 -15.77 0.55 0.03
CA VAL A 104 -17.06 0.47 -0.64
C VAL A 104 -18.20 0.43 0.39
N SER A 105 -19.38 0.85 -0.05
CA SER A 105 -20.56 0.86 0.82
C SER A 105 -20.89 -0.55 1.35
N GLY A 106 -21.06 -0.65 2.66
CA GLY A 106 -21.52 -1.87 3.32
C GLY A 106 -20.44 -2.91 3.61
N GLU A 107 -19.15 -2.53 3.57
CA GLU A 107 -18.07 -3.40 4.04
C GLU A 107 -18.21 -3.75 5.53
N THR A 108 -17.87 -4.98 5.90
CA THR A 108 -17.91 -5.42 7.31
C THR A 108 -16.87 -4.74 8.17
N ASN A 109 -15.73 -4.44 7.59
CA ASN A 109 -14.62 -3.78 8.23
C ASN A 109 -13.97 -2.88 7.19
N THR A 110 -13.72 -1.62 7.52
CA THR A 110 -12.96 -0.70 6.65
C THR A 110 -11.58 -0.39 7.23
N GLN A 111 -11.25 -0.92 8.41
CA GLN A 111 -9.97 -0.70 9.10
C GLN A 111 -8.88 -1.65 8.59
N ASN A 112 -9.26 -2.69 7.86
CA ASN A 112 -8.40 -3.66 7.17
C ASN A 112 -8.09 -3.28 5.71
N ASN A 113 -8.55 -2.10 5.27
CA ASN A 113 -8.36 -1.64 3.89
C ASN A 113 -6.99 -0.98 3.68
N CYS A 114 -6.25 -0.69 4.76
CA CYS A 114 -4.90 -0.12 4.69
C CYS A 114 -3.85 -1.10 5.25
N SER A 115 -2.68 -1.13 4.62
CA SER A 115 -1.52 -1.88 5.09
C SER A 115 -0.84 -1.20 6.29
N GLN A 116 0.06 -1.92 6.95
CA GLN A 116 1.13 -1.26 7.71
C GLN A 116 2.19 -0.70 6.74
N GLY A 117 2.94 0.31 7.18
CA GLY A 117 4.02 0.90 6.39
C GLY A 117 5.29 0.06 6.40
N ILE A 118 5.90 -0.15 5.23
CA ILE A 118 7.25 -0.72 5.09
C ILE A 118 8.25 0.43 5.03
N GLN A 119 9.19 0.46 5.97
CA GLN A 119 10.27 1.44 5.95
C GLN A 119 11.28 1.10 4.85
N ILE A 120 11.54 2.05 3.96
CA ILE A 120 12.60 1.96 2.95
C ILE A 120 13.59 3.09 3.18
N ARG A 121 14.87 2.73 3.13
CA ARG A 121 15.98 3.68 3.20
C ARG A 121 16.67 3.79 1.86
N PHE A 122 16.61 4.99 1.29
CA PHE A 122 17.36 5.38 0.10
C PHE A 122 18.62 6.12 0.52
N GLY A 123 19.77 5.78 -0.06
CA GLY A 123 21.00 6.53 0.19
C GLY A 123 22.13 6.15 -0.75
N THR A 124 23.28 6.78 -0.59
CA THR A 124 24.46 6.49 -1.41
C THR A 124 25.13 5.20 -0.96
N GLY A 125 25.41 4.30 -1.90
CA GLY A 125 26.14 3.07 -1.61
C GLY A 125 27.65 3.28 -1.69
N ALA A 126 28.37 3.01 -0.60
CA ALA A 126 29.80 2.70 -0.65
C ALA A 126 30.03 1.37 0.09
N GLY A 127 30.57 0.36 -0.61
CA GLY A 127 31.01 -0.89 0.02
C GLY A 127 29.93 -1.74 0.69
N GLY A 128 28.69 -1.77 0.15
CA GLY A 128 27.61 -2.60 0.69
C GLY A 128 26.88 -2.00 1.90
N SER A 129 27.27 -0.81 2.35
CA SER A 129 26.56 -0.05 3.37
C SER A 129 26.00 1.23 2.77
N ILE A 130 24.69 1.43 2.89
CA ILE A 130 24.07 2.71 2.56
C ILE A 130 24.37 3.64 3.72
N VAL A 131 25.02 4.77 3.47
CA VAL A 131 25.17 5.83 4.47
C VAL A 131 23.91 6.69 4.43
N ASP A 132 23.22 6.79 5.57
CA ASP A 132 22.11 7.71 5.73
C ASP A 132 22.68 9.11 5.88
N ALA A 133 22.66 9.90 4.81
CA ALA A 133 22.95 11.32 4.95
C ALA A 133 21.71 11.94 5.57
N GLY A 134 21.58 11.87 6.91
CA GLY A 134 20.40 12.34 7.64
C GLY A 134 19.88 13.63 7.05
N GLN A 135 18.76 13.54 6.34
CA GLN A 135 18.11 14.71 5.76
C GLN A 135 17.01 15.14 6.72
N ASP A 136 17.05 16.42 7.06
CA ASP A 136 16.02 17.14 7.79
C ASP A 136 14.69 17.04 7.03
N LEU A 137 13.76 16.21 7.53
CA LEU A 137 12.46 15.94 6.92
C LEU A 137 11.44 17.08 7.14
N SER A 138 11.86 18.27 7.54
CA SER A 138 10.95 19.28 8.09
C SER A 138 10.24 20.20 7.09
N SER A 139 10.48 20.12 5.77
CA SER A 139 9.67 20.92 4.82
C SER A 139 9.57 20.48 3.36
N GLU A 140 10.07 19.31 2.95
CA GLU A 140 9.99 18.89 1.54
C GLU A 140 9.07 17.68 1.37
N SER A 141 8.06 17.82 0.52
CA SER A 141 7.24 16.72 0.01
C SER A 141 8.13 15.59 -0.47
N PHE A 142 7.72 14.35 -0.21
CA PHE A 142 8.47 13.20 -0.71
C PHE A 142 8.58 13.24 -2.23
N GLU A 143 9.80 13.18 -2.76
CA GLU A 143 10.05 13.12 -4.20
C GLU A 143 10.46 11.71 -4.62
N PHE A 144 9.60 11.05 -5.39
CA PHE A 144 9.84 9.70 -5.91
C PHE A 144 9.55 9.63 -7.40
N THR A 145 10.28 8.76 -8.10
CA THR A 145 9.90 8.29 -9.43
C THR A 145 9.13 6.99 -9.27
N VAL A 146 7.91 6.95 -9.80
CA VAL A 146 6.98 5.81 -9.68
C VAL A 146 6.75 5.18 -11.05
N LYS A 147 6.73 3.84 -11.11
CA LYS A 147 6.43 3.08 -12.32
C LYS A 147 5.42 1.99 -12.00
N VAL A 148 4.26 2.02 -12.64
CA VAL A 148 3.28 0.93 -12.59
C VAL A 148 3.74 -0.20 -13.50
N ARG A 149 3.55 -1.46 -13.07
CA ARG A 149 3.89 -2.65 -13.85
C ARG A 149 2.70 -3.59 -13.99
#